data_AF-A0A2X3ET94-F1
#
_entry.id   AF-A0A2X3ET94-F1
#
_cell.length_a   1.000
_cell.length_b   1.000
_cell.length_c   1.000
_cell.angle_alpha   90.00
_cell.angle_beta   90.00
_cell.angle_gamma   90.00
#
_symmetry.space_group_name_H-M   'P 1'
#
loop_
_entity.id
_entity.type
_entity.pdbx_description
1 polymer ?
#
loop_
_entity_poly.entity_id
_entity_poly.type
_entity_poly.pdbx_seq_one_letter_code
_entity_poly.pdbx_strand_id
1 'polypeptide(L)'
;MGGAPRDLPPTLANLTPQAYNSIQYDANHSLWNNIEERKLDIQFFHVGMGFRRRVRMFSLDASTQQAREIHFRPELFKYNDAGVDTRQLEGQSDLGFAGFRVF
;
A
#
# COMPACT_ATOMS: atom_id res chain seq x y z
N MET A 1 4.29 -19.84 -11.39
CA MET A 1 3.53 -20.53 -10.32
C MET A 1 3.11 -19.49 -9.30
N GLY A 2 1.89 -18.95 -9.39
CA GLY A 2 1.33 -18.07 -8.37
C GLY A 2 0.69 -18.92 -7.30
N GLY A 3 1.40 -19.20 -6.21
CA GLY A 3 0.83 -19.90 -5.05
C GLY A 3 -0.40 -19.15 -4.54
N ALA A 4 -1.37 -19.87 -3.99
CA ALA A 4 -2.52 -19.27 -3.32
C ALA A 4 -2.02 -18.18 -2.35
N PRO A 5 -2.66 -16.99 -2.30
CA PRO A 5 -2.27 -15.96 -1.35
C PRO A 5 -2.25 -16.59 0.04
N ARG A 6 -1.16 -16.47 0.79
CA ARG A 6 -1.23 -16.86 2.21
C ARG A 6 -2.17 -15.89 2.91
N ASP A 7 -2.81 -16.37 3.96
CA ASP A 7 -3.73 -15.57 4.74
C ASP A 7 -3.02 -14.34 5.31
N LEU A 8 -3.71 -13.20 5.27
CA LEU A 8 -3.22 -11.98 5.90
C LEU A 8 -2.97 -12.22 7.39
N PRO A 9 -1.94 -11.60 7.97
CA PRO A 9 -1.75 -11.57 9.41
C PRO A 9 -3.04 -11.18 10.14
N PRO A 10 -3.40 -11.82 11.28
CA PRO A 10 -4.65 -11.54 11.98
C PRO A 10 -4.86 -10.06 12.33
N THR A 11 -3.78 -9.33 12.63
CA THR A 11 -3.81 -7.89 12.89
C THR A 11 -4.36 -7.07 11.72
N LEU A 12 -4.16 -7.53 10.48
CA LEU A 12 -4.71 -6.91 9.27
C LEU A 12 -6.06 -7.51 8.86
N ALA A 13 -6.22 -8.83 8.99
CA ALA A 13 -7.44 -9.53 8.58
C ALA A 13 -8.67 -9.13 9.41
N ASN A 14 -8.46 -8.78 10.69
CA ASN A 14 -9.52 -8.44 11.64
C ASN A 14 -9.70 -6.93 11.86
N LEU A 15 -9.11 -6.09 10.99
CA LEU A 15 -9.30 -4.64 11.06
C LEU A 15 -10.78 -4.27 10.97
N THR A 16 -11.22 -3.36 11.84
CA THR A 16 -12.53 -2.71 11.70
C THR A 16 -12.49 -1.72 10.53
N PRO A 17 -13.65 -1.35 9.95
CA PRO A 17 -13.70 -0.31 8.92
C PRO A 17 -13.07 1.01 9.37
N GLN A 18 -13.25 1.40 10.62
CA GLN A 18 -12.63 2.62 11.16
C GLN A 18 -11.10 2.51 11.20
N ALA A 19 -10.56 1.40 11.73
CA ALA A 19 -9.12 1.16 11.79
C ALA A 19 -8.49 1.06 10.40
N TYR A 20 -9.19 0.43 9.44
CA TYR A 20 -8.71 0.37 8.07
C TYR A 20 -8.64 1.77 7.42
N ASN A 21 -9.62 2.63 7.66
CA ASN A 21 -9.63 4.01 7.13
C ASN A 21 -8.61 4.94 7.83
N SER A 22 -8.15 4.60 9.03
CA SER A 22 -7.09 5.35 9.70
C SER A 22 -5.69 5.04 9.15
N ILE A 23 -5.52 3.90 8.47
CA ILE A 23 -4.31 3.60 7.69
C ILE A 23 -4.28 4.49 6.45
N GLN A 24 -3.37 5.46 6.43
CA GLN A 24 -3.26 6.45 5.37
C GLN A 24 -1.89 6.38 4.70
N TYR A 25 -1.87 6.52 3.38
CA TYR A 25 -0.62 6.63 2.63
C TYR A 25 0.11 7.90 3.06
N ASP A 26 1.39 7.78 3.43
CA ASP A 26 2.21 8.95 3.73
C ASP A 26 2.54 9.67 2.44
N ALA A 27 1.89 10.81 2.23
CA ALA A 27 2.10 11.65 1.07
C ALA A 27 3.57 12.04 0.91
N ASN A 28 4.39 12.11 1.98
CA ASN A 28 5.84 12.37 1.89
C ASN A 28 6.65 11.26 1.19
N HIS A 29 6.06 10.08 1.00
CA HIS A 29 6.62 8.99 0.21
C HIS A 29 5.94 8.83 -1.17
N SER A 30 5.12 9.79 -1.59
CA SER A 30 4.49 9.75 -2.91
C SER A 30 5.52 9.74 -4.03
N LEU A 31 5.25 8.92 -5.04
CA LEU A 31 6.11 8.72 -6.22
C LEU A 31 6.44 10.03 -6.96
N TRP A 32 5.63 11.07 -6.77
CA TRP A 32 5.71 12.34 -7.47
C TRP A 32 5.97 13.54 -6.57
N ASN A 33 6.44 13.34 -5.34
CA ASN A 33 6.71 14.47 -4.43
C ASN A 33 7.72 15.49 -4.94
N ASN A 34 8.55 15.12 -5.91
CA ASN A 34 9.56 15.99 -6.49
C ASN A 34 9.07 16.68 -7.77
N ILE A 35 7.79 16.57 -8.13
CA ILE A 35 7.21 17.25 -9.29
C ILE A 35 6.55 18.54 -8.82
N GLU A 36 7.17 19.68 -9.12
CA GLU A 36 6.56 21.00 -8.95
C GLU A 36 5.27 21.09 -9.77
N GLU A 37 4.23 21.74 -9.23
CA GLU A 37 2.91 21.92 -9.88
C GLU A 37 2.12 20.63 -10.18
N ARG A 38 2.31 19.59 -9.37
CA ARG A 38 1.53 18.36 -9.45
C ARG A 38 0.01 18.63 -9.47
N LYS A 39 -0.64 18.30 -10.59
CA LYS A 39 -2.11 18.39 -10.76
C LYS A 39 -2.87 17.11 -10.40
N LEU A 40 -2.14 16.01 -10.15
CA LEU A 40 -2.73 14.70 -9.92
C LEU A 40 -1.98 13.99 -8.79
N ASP A 41 -2.69 13.57 -7.75
CA ASP A 41 -2.16 12.79 -6.64
C ASP A 41 -2.60 11.32 -6.72
N ILE A 42 -1.72 10.43 -6.26
CA ILE A 42 -1.99 9.00 -6.13
C ILE A 42 -1.68 8.60 -4.70
N GLN A 43 -2.66 7.95 -4.08
CA GLN A 43 -2.50 7.28 -2.81
C GLN A 43 -2.84 5.81 -2.97
N PHE A 44 -2.00 4.95 -2.41
CA PHE A 44 -2.23 3.52 -2.39
C PHE A 44 -3.04 3.09 -1.17
N PHE A 45 -3.75 1.98 -1.30
CA PHE A 45 -4.45 1.33 -0.19
C PHE A 45 -3.66 0.11 0.29
N HIS A 46 -3.63 -0.10 1.60
CA HIS A 46 -3.01 -1.28 2.22
C HIS A 46 -3.97 -2.48 2.16
N VAL A 47 -3.48 -3.72 2.03
CA VAL A 47 -4.30 -4.93 2.23
C VAL A 47 -4.81 -5.05 3.67
N GLY A 48 -6.04 -5.51 3.87
CA GLY A 48 -6.63 -5.61 5.21
C GLY A 48 -8.14 -5.83 5.16
N MET A 49 -8.72 -6.23 6.28
CA MET A 49 -10.14 -6.54 6.40
C MET A 49 -10.59 -7.54 5.30
N GLY A 50 -11.50 -7.13 4.41
CA GLY A 50 -11.96 -7.94 3.27
C GLY A 50 -11.01 -7.90 2.06
N PHE A 51 -10.07 -6.96 2.01
CA PHE A 51 -9.13 -6.78 0.90
C PHE A 51 -7.92 -7.70 1.03
N ARG A 52 -8.13 -9.00 0.80
CA ARG A 52 -7.09 -10.04 0.94
C ARG A 52 -6.22 -10.23 -0.30
N ARG A 53 -6.68 -9.74 -1.45
CA ARG A 53 -5.95 -9.89 -2.72
C ARG A 53 -5.06 -8.68 -2.97
N ARG A 54 -3.75 -8.90 -2.93
CA ARG A 54 -2.74 -7.91 -3.31
C ARG A 54 -2.72 -7.65 -4.82
N VAL A 55 -2.49 -6.40 -5.18
CA VAL A 55 -2.32 -5.89 -6.53
C VAL A 55 -0.88 -5.40 -6.68
N ARG A 56 -0.21 -5.79 -7.78
CA ARG A 56 1.12 -5.27 -8.12
C ARG A 56 0.97 -3.93 -8.82
N MET A 57 1.69 -2.92 -8.35
CA MET A 57 1.65 -1.57 -8.90
C MET A 57 2.93 -1.30 -9.68
N PHE A 58 2.78 -0.64 -10.82
CA PHE A 58 3.90 -0.23 -11.66
C PHE A 58 3.75 1.24 -12.02
N SER A 59 4.85 1.99 -11.96
CA SER A 59 4.94 3.32 -12.56
C SER A 59 5.58 3.20 -13.94
N LEU A 60 5.16 4.05 -14.88
CA LEU A 60 5.77 4.15 -16.20
C LEU A 60 6.74 5.34 -16.20
N ASP A 61 8.01 5.08 -16.52
CA ASP A 61 8.99 6.14 -16.72
C ASP A 61 8.78 6.75 -18.11
N ALA A 62 8.45 8.04 -18.18
CA ALA A 62 8.11 8.70 -19.44
C ALA A 62 9.31 8.86 -20.40
N SER A 63 10.54 8.89 -19.86
CA SER A 63 11.76 9.08 -20.65
C SER A 63 12.24 7.77 -21.30
N THR A 64 12.10 6.67 -20.57
CA THR A 64 12.56 5.34 -21.01
C THR A 64 11.44 4.46 -21.53
N GLN A 65 10.18 4.85 -21.30
CA GLN A 65 8.97 4.07 -21.61
C GLN A 65 8.95 2.69 -20.94
N GLN A 66 9.64 2.55 -19.81
CA GLN A 66 9.74 1.29 -19.07
C GLN A 66 8.88 1.29 -17.82
N ALA A 67 8.26 0.14 -17.52
CA ALA A 67 7.53 -0.08 -16.29
C ALA A 67 8.50 -0.39 -15.14
N ARG A 68 8.37 0.32 -14.02
CA ARG A 68 9.09 0.08 -12.78
C ARG A 68 8.13 -0.38 -11.70
N GLU A 69 8.41 -1.51 -11.08
CA GLU A 69 7.58 -2.03 -10.00
C GLU A 69 7.69 -1.15 -8.76
N ILE A 70 6.53 -0.73 -8.26
CA ILE A 70 6.42 -0.03 -6.98
C ILE A 70 6.35 -1.12 -5.92
N HIS A 71 7.42 -1.24 -5.14
CA HIS A 71 7.49 -2.25 -4.09
C HIS A 71 6.66 -1.80 -2.89
N PHE A 72 5.84 -2.72 -2.39
CA PHE A 72 5.12 -2.49 -1.15
C PHE A 72 6.11 -2.40 0.01
N ARG A 73 5.91 -1.40 0.86
CA ARG A 73 6.71 -1.15 2.06
C ARG A 73 5.75 -0.64 3.15
N PRO A 74 5.69 -1.26 4.34
CA PRO A 74 4.84 -0.80 5.44
C PRO A 74 5.07 0.67 5.79
N GLU A 75 6.31 1.15 5.63
CA GLU A 75 6.72 2.54 5.93
C GLU A 75 6.08 3.58 5.01
N LEU A 76 5.46 3.15 3.90
CA LEU A 76 4.65 4.03 3.04
C LEU A 76 3.33 4.42 3.70
N PHE A 77 2.96 3.81 4.83
CA PHE A 77 1.68 4.01 5.48
C PHE A 77 1.86 4.52 6.92
N LYS A 78 1.01 5.48 7.29
CA LYS A 78 0.77 5.88 8.67
C LYS A 78 -0.42 5.08 9.19
N TYR A 79 -0.20 4.31 10.25
CA TYR A 79 -1.22 3.44 10.81
C TYR A 79 -2.15 4.13 11.82
N ASN A 80 -1.90 5.40 12.20
CA ASN A 80 -2.77 6.29 13.01
C ASN A 80 -3.78 5.56 13.93
N ASP A 81 -3.28 4.90 14.98
CA ASP A 81 -4.10 4.20 15.98
C ASP A 81 -4.99 3.07 15.44
N ALA A 82 -4.71 2.52 14.26
CA ALA A 82 -5.40 1.34 13.69
C ALA A 82 -5.22 0.06 14.52
N GLY A 83 -4.46 0.12 15.64
CA GLY A 83 -4.14 -1.05 16.46
C GLY A 83 -3.23 -2.06 15.76
N VAL A 84 -2.51 -1.62 14.72
CA VAL A 84 -1.56 -2.44 13.97
C VAL A 84 -0.16 -2.26 14.56
N ASP A 85 0.42 -3.33 15.08
CA ASP A 85 1.84 -3.36 15.46
C ASP A 85 2.69 -3.59 14.21
N THR A 86 3.32 -2.53 13.71
CA THR A 86 4.11 -2.56 12.47
C THR A 86 5.29 -3.53 12.54
N ARG A 87 5.79 -3.86 13.73
CA ARG A 87 6.86 -4.88 13.90
C ARG A 87 6.39 -6.27 13.51
N GLN A 88 5.09 -6.55 13.60
CA GLN A 88 4.51 -7.83 13.15
C GLN A 88 4.39 -7.93 11.63
N LEU A 89 4.53 -6.80 10.93
CA LEU A 89 4.53 -6.71 9.48
C LEU A 89 5.93 -6.93 8.89
N GLU A 90 6.98 -6.79 9.70
CA GLU A 90 8.36 -7.05 9.27
C GLU A 90 8.53 -8.52 8.84
N GLY A 91 9.14 -8.74 7.68
CA GLY A 91 9.38 -10.09 7.14
C GLY A 91 8.15 -10.80 6.56
N GLN A 92 6.96 -10.18 6.60
CA GLN A 92 5.75 -10.77 6.00
C GLN A 92 5.78 -10.67 4.47
N SER A 93 5.60 -11.81 3.79
CA SER A 93 5.62 -11.90 2.32
C SER A 93 4.31 -11.51 1.63
N ASP A 94 3.22 -11.47 2.39
CA ASP A 94 1.85 -11.40 1.85
C ASP A 94 1.23 -10.01 1.98
N LEU A 95 2.03 -9.05 2.45
CA LEU A 95 1.68 -7.64 2.42
C LEU A 95 1.69 -7.11 0.99
N GLY A 96 0.92 -6.06 0.75
CA GLY A 96 0.76 -5.50 -0.58
C GLY A 96 -0.24 -4.37 -0.64
N PHE A 97 -0.39 -3.84 -1.85
CA PHE A 97 -1.41 -2.85 -2.13
C PHE A 97 -2.75 -3.53 -2.38
N ALA A 98 -3.84 -3.01 -1.81
CA ALA A 98 -5.20 -3.41 -2.12
C ALA A 98 -5.76 -2.69 -3.36
N GLY A 99 -5.18 -1.53 -3.69
CA GLY A 99 -5.63 -0.67 -4.77
C GLY A 99 -4.98 0.72 -4.68
N PHE A 100 -5.52 1.67 -5.43
CA PHE A 100 -5.11 3.07 -5.38
C PHE A 100 -6.32 3.98 -5.68
N ARG A 101 -6.18 5.25 -5.32
CA ARG A 101 -7.08 6.33 -5.77
C ARG A 101 -6.28 7.45 -6.40
N VAL A 102 -6.95 8.18 -7.29
CA VAL A 102 -6.40 9.34 -8.00
C VAL A 102 -7.29 10.54 -7.67
N PHE A 103 -6.69 11.69 -7.36
CA PHE A 103 -7.41 12.93 -7.04
C PHE A 103 -6.62 14.18 -7.45
#